data_AF-A0AAW2V4W9-F1
#
_entry.id   AF-A0AAW2V4W9-F1
#
_cell.length_a   1.000
_cell.length_b   1.000
_cell.length_c   1.000
_cell.angle_alpha   90.00
_cell.angle_beta   90.00
_cell.angle_gamma   90.00
#
_symmetry.space_group_name_H-M   'P 1'
#
loop_
_entity.id
_entity.type
_entity.pdbx_description
1 polymer ?
#
loop_
_entity_poly.entity_id
_entity_poly.type
_entity_poly.pdbx_seq_one_letter_code
_entity_poly.pdbx_strand_id
1 'polypeptide(L)'
;SFQNTGLSGWYQSLRSPLLLNLDFTSRQVLTMQFCEGHKVNDLEFLHRMGISPLEVAKALVDVFAEMIFVHGFLHGDPHPGNILVSPQGPNGFSLVILDHGIYKQLSEDFRKAYCRLWEALIILDSPKIQQLGETFGVGKYARYFPVIFTGRTINR
;
A
#
# COMPACT_ATOMS: atom_id res chain seq x y z
N SER A 1 -4.62 -17.09 3.85
CA SER A 1 -3.34 -17.80 4.07
C SER A 1 -2.18 -16.81 3.91
N PHE A 2 -1.81 -16.13 4.99
CA PHE A 2 -0.62 -15.25 5.06
C PHE A 2 0.48 -15.84 5.96
N GLN A 3 0.35 -17.10 6.35
CA GLN A 3 1.37 -17.77 7.14
C GLN A 3 2.27 -18.54 6.19
N ASN A 4 3.59 -18.30 6.30
CA ASN A 4 4.68 -19.09 5.73
C ASN A 4 5.22 -18.70 4.35
N THR A 5 5.56 -17.42 4.17
CA THR A 5 6.66 -17.04 3.26
C THR A 5 7.77 -16.43 4.13
N GLY A 6 9.03 -16.82 3.95
CA GLY A 6 10.15 -16.37 4.78
C GLY A 6 10.47 -14.88 4.59
N LEU A 7 9.66 -14.01 5.19
CA LEU A 7 9.64 -12.56 4.95
C LEU A 7 10.62 -11.80 5.85
N SER A 8 11.16 -10.72 5.29
CA SER A 8 12.00 -9.72 5.97
C SER A 8 11.35 -9.15 7.23
N GLY A 9 12.19 -8.79 8.22
CA GLY A 9 11.80 -8.52 9.63
C GLY A 9 10.77 -7.42 9.92
N TRP A 10 10.27 -6.69 8.93
CA TRP A 10 9.28 -5.63 9.14
C TRP A 10 7.82 -6.14 9.16
N TYR A 11 7.53 -7.37 8.68
CA TYR A 11 6.18 -7.97 8.75
C TYR A 11 5.65 -8.02 10.19
N GLN A 12 6.55 -8.03 11.18
CA GLN A 12 6.21 -7.92 12.59
C GLN A 12 5.48 -6.61 12.96
N SER A 13 5.62 -5.56 12.15
CA SER A 13 5.00 -4.23 12.34
C SER A 13 3.63 -4.09 11.66
N LEU A 14 3.25 -5.04 10.79
CA LEU A 14 1.93 -5.07 10.16
C LEU A 14 1.06 -6.09 10.90
N ARG A 15 -0.01 -5.62 11.55
CA ARG A 15 -1.07 -6.50 12.06
C ARG A 15 -2.27 -6.37 11.13
N SER A 16 -2.36 -7.25 10.14
CA SER A 16 -3.67 -7.51 9.51
C SER A 16 -4.58 -8.21 10.54
N PRO A 17 -5.91 -7.99 10.53
CA PRO A 17 -6.86 -8.82 11.28
C PRO A 17 -6.82 -10.26 10.73
N LEU A 18 -5.81 -11.02 11.16
CA LEU A 18 -5.48 -12.33 10.58
C LEU A 18 -6.50 -13.42 10.94
N LEU A 19 -7.44 -13.14 11.85
CA LEU A 19 -8.44 -14.08 12.31
C LEU A 19 -9.83 -13.62 11.83
N LEU A 20 -10.20 -14.08 10.64
CA LEU A 20 -11.59 -14.11 10.21
C LEU A 20 -12.31 -15.18 11.02
N ASN A 21 -13.44 -14.82 11.62
CA ASN A 21 -14.32 -15.80 12.25
C ASN A 21 -15.38 -16.24 11.24
N LEU A 22 -15.16 -17.40 10.62
CA LEU A 22 -16.03 -17.94 9.58
C LEU A 22 -17.42 -18.33 10.11
N ASP A 23 -17.54 -18.66 11.41
CA ASP A 23 -18.82 -19.06 12.02
C ASP A 23 -19.79 -17.87 12.17
N PHE A 24 -19.26 -16.65 12.26
CA PHE A 24 -20.04 -15.41 12.35
C PHE A 24 -20.01 -14.58 11.06
N THR A 25 -19.28 -15.03 10.04
CA THR A 25 -19.22 -14.37 8.73
C THR A 25 -20.34 -14.89 7.82
N SER A 26 -21.01 -13.99 7.11
CA SER A 26 -22.04 -14.30 6.11
C SER A 26 -21.81 -13.51 4.83
N ARG A 27 -22.68 -13.67 3.83
CA ARG A 27 -22.63 -12.90 2.58
C ARG A 27 -22.72 -11.37 2.79
N GLN A 28 -23.34 -10.92 3.88
CA GLN A 28 -23.58 -9.50 4.15
C GLN A 28 -22.83 -8.97 5.38
N VAL A 29 -22.13 -9.83 6.12
CA VAL A 29 -21.45 -9.47 7.37
C VAL A 29 -20.08 -10.14 7.39
N LEU A 30 -19.02 -9.36 7.51
CA LEU A 30 -17.66 -9.86 7.72
C LEU A 30 -17.31 -9.72 9.21
N THR A 31 -16.97 -10.82 9.87
CA THR A 31 -16.54 -10.81 11.27
C THR A 31 -15.06 -11.13 11.39
N MET A 32 -14.32 -10.24 12.04
CA MET A 32 -12.88 -10.34 12.25
C MET A 32 -12.51 -10.01 13.69
N GLN A 33 -11.31 -10.39 14.09
CA GLN A 33 -10.75 -9.97 15.39
C GLN A 33 -10.83 -8.45 15.56
N PHE A 34 -11.33 -8.02 16.72
CA PHE A 34 -11.30 -6.62 17.10
C PHE A 34 -9.85 -6.15 17.25
N CYS A 35 -9.50 -5.09 16.53
CA CYS A 35 -8.16 -4.51 16.56
C CYS A 35 -8.22 -3.14 17.23
N GLU A 36 -7.46 -2.98 18.31
CA GLU A 36 -7.31 -1.69 19.01
C GLU A 36 -6.36 -0.77 18.25
N GLY A 37 -6.76 0.48 18.06
CA GLY A 37 -5.93 1.50 17.44
C GLY A 37 -6.71 2.78 17.15
N HIS A 38 -5.99 3.80 16.71
CA HIS A 38 -6.56 5.08 16.26
C HIS A 38 -6.40 5.22 14.75
N LYS A 39 -7.24 6.05 14.11
CA LYS A 39 -7.11 6.32 12.67
C LYS A 39 -5.71 6.81 12.37
N VAL A 40 -5.16 6.40 11.22
CA VAL A 40 -3.77 6.72 10.85
C VAL A 40 -3.50 8.23 10.71
N ASN A 41 -4.54 9.04 10.55
CA ASN A 41 -4.47 10.50 10.49
C ASN A 41 -4.75 11.21 11.83
N ASP A 42 -4.89 10.49 12.94
CA ASP A 42 -5.06 11.06 14.29
C ASP A 42 -3.70 11.54 14.84
N LEU A 43 -3.27 12.72 14.39
CA LEU A 43 -1.98 13.30 14.77
C LEU A 43 -1.87 13.58 16.28
N GLU A 44 -2.98 13.89 16.94
CA GLU A 44 -2.99 14.12 18.39
C GLU A 44 -2.69 12.82 19.14
N PHE A 45 -3.31 11.71 18.75
CA PHE A 45 -3.00 10.40 19.31
C PHE A 45 -1.53 10.03 19.09
N LEU A 46 -1.02 10.19 17.87
CA LEU A 46 0.38 9.88 17.55
C LEU A 46 1.33 10.69 18.44
N HIS A 47 1.06 11.99 18.61
CA HIS A 47 1.86 12.86 19.48
C HIS A 47 1.81 12.41 20.94
N ARG A 48 0.61 12.12 21.48
CA ARG A 48 0.44 11.64 22.87
C ARG A 48 1.17 10.32 23.12
N MET A 49 1.23 9.45 22.13
CA MET A 49 1.90 8.15 22.22
C MET A 49 3.40 8.20 21.90
N GLY A 50 3.94 9.37 21.53
CA GLY A 50 5.33 9.48 21.08
C GLY A 50 5.63 8.76 19.76
N ILE A 51 4.60 8.48 18.95
CA ILE A 51 4.74 7.82 17.66
C ILE A 51 4.98 8.89 16.60
N SER A 52 6.06 8.75 15.84
CA SER A 52 6.40 9.67 14.76
C SER A 52 5.44 9.51 13.56
N PRO A 53 4.71 10.57 13.13
CA PRO A 53 3.90 10.52 11.92
C PRO A 53 4.71 10.18 10.66
N LEU A 54 5.99 10.55 10.64
CA LEU A 54 6.89 10.22 9.53
C LEU A 54 7.17 8.72 9.46
N GLU A 55 7.38 8.06 10.61
CA GLU A 55 7.61 6.61 10.65
C GLU A 55 6.34 5.83 10.29
N VAL A 56 5.17 6.32 10.70
CA VAL A 56 3.87 5.79 10.27
C VAL A 56 3.70 5.91 8.76
N ALA A 57 4.02 7.07 8.18
CA ALA A 57 3.92 7.29 6.74
C ALA A 57 4.88 6.39 5.95
N LYS A 58 6.12 6.20 6.41
CA LYS A 58 7.07 5.25 5.81
C LYS A 58 6.54 3.82 5.87
N ALA A 59 6.08 3.37 7.04
CA ALA A 59 5.52 2.04 7.20
C ALA A 59 4.31 1.81 6.27
N LEU A 60 3.46 2.82 6.06
CA LEU A 60 2.38 2.73 5.08
C LEU A 60 2.91 2.53 3.67
N VAL A 61 3.85 3.36 3.23
CA VAL A 61 4.46 3.25 1.90
C VAL A 61 5.09 1.88 1.70
N ASP A 62 5.82 1.36 2.69
CA ASP A 62 6.46 0.05 2.63
C ASP A 62 5.43 -1.08 2.49
N VAL A 63 4.34 -1.01 3.24
CA VAL A 63 3.24 -1.98 3.20
C VAL A 63 2.55 -1.98 1.82
N PHE A 64 2.22 -0.81 1.28
CA PHE A 64 1.62 -0.71 -0.06
C PHE A 64 2.59 -1.11 -1.16
N ALA A 65 3.87 -0.75 -1.03
CA ALA A 65 4.91 -1.16 -1.96
C ALA A 65 5.09 -2.68 -1.96
N GLU A 66 5.12 -3.35 -0.81
CA GLU A 66 5.22 -4.80 -0.75
C GLU A 66 3.99 -5.47 -1.38
N MET A 67 2.79 -5.00 -1.04
CA MET A 67 1.54 -5.51 -1.63
C MET A 67 1.62 -5.49 -3.16
N ILE A 68 2.07 -4.38 -3.76
CA ILE A 68 2.16 -4.22 -5.21
C ILE A 68 3.33 -5.02 -5.80
N PHE A 69 4.54 -4.82 -5.28
CA PHE A 69 5.79 -5.24 -5.93
C PHE A 69 6.27 -6.63 -5.53
N VAL A 70 5.80 -7.18 -4.41
CA VAL A 70 6.19 -8.52 -3.92
C VAL A 70 5.01 -9.48 -4.04
N HIS A 71 3.85 -9.14 -3.48
CA HIS A 71 2.69 -10.04 -3.43
C HIS A 71 1.79 -9.94 -4.66
N GLY A 72 1.77 -8.80 -5.35
CA GLY A 72 0.95 -8.59 -6.54
C GLY A 72 -0.53 -8.36 -6.25
N PHE A 73 -0.84 -7.74 -5.11
CA PHE A 73 -2.17 -7.26 -4.78
C PHE A 73 -2.16 -5.74 -4.63
N LEU A 74 -3.17 -5.09 -5.18
CA LEU A 74 -3.41 -3.68 -4.96
C LEU A 74 -4.69 -3.53 -4.14
N HIS A 75 -4.58 -2.88 -2.99
CA HIS A 75 -5.74 -2.46 -2.21
C HIS A 75 -6.47 -1.35 -2.96
N GLY A 76 -7.76 -1.56 -3.25
CA GLY A 76 -8.56 -0.64 -4.07
C GLY A 76 -9.04 0.62 -3.35
N ASP A 77 -9.10 0.60 -2.02
CA ASP A 77 -9.53 1.75 -1.21
C ASP A 77 -8.66 1.99 0.04
N PRO A 78 -7.43 2.54 -0.10
CA PRO A 78 -6.55 2.83 1.03
C PRO A 78 -6.97 4.09 1.81
N HIS A 79 -8.29 4.30 2.01
CA HIS A 79 -8.81 5.44 2.75
C HIS A 79 -8.28 5.43 4.20
N PRO A 80 -7.86 6.57 4.77
CA PRO A 80 -7.32 6.63 6.14
C PRO A 80 -8.24 6.06 7.22
N GLY A 81 -9.57 6.04 6.97
CA GLY A 81 -10.55 5.42 7.87
C GLY A 81 -10.45 3.89 7.96
N ASN A 82 -9.86 3.24 6.96
CA ASN A 82 -9.65 1.79 6.91
C ASN A 82 -8.31 1.37 7.50
N ILE A 83 -7.53 2.33 8.02
CA ILE A 83 -6.18 2.11 8.49
C ILE A 83 -6.06 2.64 9.91
N LEU A 84 -5.72 1.75 10.85
CA LEU A 84 -5.44 2.11 12.22
C LEU A 84 -3.94 2.03 12.52
N VAL A 85 -3.52 2.84 13.48
CA VAL A 85 -2.24 2.74 14.16
C VAL A 85 -2.52 2.22 15.57
N SER A 86 -1.97 1.06 15.88
CA SER A 86 -1.96 0.51 17.22
C SER A 86 -0.62 0.83 17.89
N PRO A 87 -0.58 1.29 19.15
CA PRO A 87 0.68 1.48 19.87
C PRO A 87 1.29 0.13 20.28
N GLN A 88 0.54 -0.97 20.09
CA GLN A 88 0.99 -2.32 20.38
C GLN A 88 1.72 -2.85 19.13
N GLY A 89 3.04 -2.82 19.17
CA GLY A 89 3.87 -3.36 18.10
C GLY A 89 5.33 -3.52 18.51
N PRO A 90 6.07 -4.42 17.85
CA PRO A 90 7.47 -4.72 18.19
C PRO A 90 8.40 -3.51 17.99
N ASN A 91 8.00 -2.56 17.15
CA ASN A 91 8.75 -1.35 16.84
C ASN A 91 8.07 -0.08 17.40
N GLY A 92 7.28 -0.21 18.47
CA GLY A 92 6.57 0.90 19.12
C GLY A 92 5.21 1.26 18.53
N PHE A 93 4.88 0.74 17.34
CA PHE A 93 3.53 0.75 16.80
C PHE A 93 3.32 -0.41 15.80
N SER A 94 2.08 -0.65 15.42
CA SER A 94 1.71 -1.50 14.30
C SER A 94 0.61 -0.87 13.45
N LEU A 95 0.63 -1.16 12.15
CA LEU A 95 -0.43 -0.76 11.22
C LEU A 95 -1.47 -1.86 11.11
N VAL A 96 -2.74 -1.46 11.12
CA VAL A 96 -3.89 -2.36 10.93
C VAL A 96 -4.69 -1.91 9.73
N ILE A 97 -4.83 -2.79 8.75
CA ILE A 97 -5.71 -2.59 7.59
C ILE A 97 -7.03 -3.30 7.89
N LEU A 98 -8.13 -2.55 7.94
CA LEU A 98 -9.46 -3.07 8.28
C LEU A 98 -10.24 -3.53 7.05
N ASP A 99 -10.20 -2.72 5.99
CA ASP A 99 -10.93 -3.02 4.78
C ASP A 99 -10.16 -4.03 3.95
N HIS A 100 -10.85 -5.09 3.57
CA HIS A 100 -10.32 -6.10 2.67
C HIS A 100 -11.29 -6.41 1.52
N GLY A 101 -12.29 -5.55 1.29
CA GLY A 101 -13.37 -5.77 0.32
C GLY A 101 -12.99 -5.55 -1.13
N ILE A 102 -11.95 -4.74 -1.40
CA ILE A 102 -11.54 -4.39 -2.76
C ILE A 102 -10.04 -4.63 -2.93
N TYR A 103 -9.70 -5.72 -3.62
CA TYR A 103 -8.35 -5.98 -4.08
C TYR A 103 -8.32 -6.24 -5.58
N LYS A 104 -7.25 -5.79 -6.23
CA LYS A 104 -6.92 -6.17 -7.60
C LYS A 104 -5.66 -7.01 -7.60
N GLN A 105 -5.72 -8.20 -8.18
CA GLN A 105 -4.52 -8.98 -8.45
C GLN A 105 -3.82 -8.42 -9.69
N LEU A 106 -2.51 -8.24 -9.57
CA LEU A 106 -1.63 -7.74 -10.63
C LEU A 106 -0.85 -8.91 -11.20
N SER A 107 -0.81 -9.02 -12.54
CA SER A 107 0.04 -10.01 -13.19
C SER A 107 1.51 -9.67 -12.98
N GLU A 108 2.37 -10.70 -13.06
CA GLU A 108 3.82 -10.52 -12.94
C GLU A 108 4.36 -9.56 -14.03
N ASP A 109 3.85 -9.69 -15.27
CA ASP A 109 4.22 -8.81 -16.38
C ASP A 109 3.85 -7.35 -16.12
N PHE A 110 2.64 -7.12 -15.58
CA PHE A 110 2.22 -5.77 -15.20
C PHE A 110 3.13 -5.20 -14.12
N ARG A 111 3.44 -5.97 -13.07
CA ARG A 111 4.34 -5.54 -12.00
C ARG A 111 5.72 -5.18 -12.51
N LYS A 112 6.31 -6.01 -13.38
CA LYS A 112 7.62 -5.74 -14.01
C LYS A 112 7.58 -4.49 -14.86
N ALA A 113 6.53 -4.30 -15.67
CA ALA A 113 6.36 -3.08 -16.45
C ALA A 113 6.21 -1.84 -15.55
N TYR A 114 5.51 -1.98 -14.42
CA TYR A 114 5.30 -0.90 -13.46
C TYR A 114 6.59 -0.51 -12.72
N CYS A 115 7.44 -1.48 -12.34
CA CYS A 115 8.79 -1.20 -11.82
C CYS A 115 9.63 -0.42 -12.82
N ARG A 116 9.63 -0.84 -14.09
CA ARG A 116 10.35 -0.15 -15.18
C ARG A 116 9.81 1.25 -15.43
N LEU A 117 8.52 1.49 -15.19
CA LEU A 117 7.94 2.84 -15.30
C LEU A 117 8.51 3.74 -14.22
N TRP A 118 8.54 3.30 -12.96
CA TRP A 118 9.14 4.05 -11.86
C TRP A 118 10.62 4.34 -12.11
N GLU A 119 11.38 3.35 -12.56
CA GLU A 119 12.78 3.53 -12.97
C GLU A 119 12.91 4.63 -14.04
N ALA A 120 12.15 4.51 -15.14
CA ALA A 120 12.16 5.49 -16.24
C ALA A 120 11.77 6.91 -15.78
N LEU A 121 10.80 7.03 -14.87
CA LEU A 121 10.39 8.32 -14.30
C LEU A 121 11.50 8.95 -13.45
N ILE A 122 12.24 8.15 -12.68
CA ILE A 122 13.33 8.62 -11.82
C ILE A 122 14.48 9.15 -12.69
N ILE A 123 14.91 8.38 -13.70
CA ILE A 123 16.02 8.72 -14.60
C ILE A 123 15.63 9.65 -15.77
N LEU A 124 14.35 10.03 -15.87
CA LEU A 124 13.81 10.90 -16.91
C LEU A 124 13.90 10.33 -18.34
N ASP A 125 13.80 9.01 -18.50
CA ASP A 125 13.80 8.33 -19.79
C ASP A 125 12.44 8.47 -20.50
N SER A 126 12.28 9.57 -21.24
CA SER A 126 11.04 9.92 -21.93
C SER A 126 10.61 8.90 -23.01
N PRO A 127 11.50 8.37 -23.87
CA PRO A 127 11.17 7.27 -24.78
C PRO A 127 10.63 6.05 -24.05
N LYS A 128 11.23 5.67 -22.91
CA LYS A 128 10.79 4.51 -22.13
C LYS A 128 9.45 4.74 -21.46
N ILE A 129 9.21 5.94 -20.93
CA ILE A 129 7.91 6.35 -20.37
C ILE A 129 6.81 6.23 -21.43
N GLN A 130 7.07 6.69 -22.66
CA GLN A 130 6.12 6.59 -23.77
C GLN A 130 5.82 5.13 -24.14
N GLN A 131 6.87 4.30 -24.31
CA GLN A 131 6.74 2.86 -24.61
C GLN A 131 5.91 2.12 -23.54
N LEU A 132 6.18 2.40 -22.26
CA LEU A 132 5.45 1.78 -21.16
C LEU A 132 4.01 2.29 -21.07
N GLY A 133 3.76 3.56 -21.37
CA GLY A 133 2.41 4.09 -21.49
C GLY A 133 1.58 3.38 -22.56
N GLU A 134 2.17 3.05 -23.71
CA GLU A 134 1.52 2.21 -24.73
C GLU A 134 1.22 0.81 -24.22
N THR A 135 2.17 0.20 -23.51
CA THR A 135 1.99 -1.11 -22.87
C THR A 135 0.83 -1.10 -21.86
N PHE A 136 0.62 0.01 -21.16
CA PHE A 136 -0.51 0.21 -20.25
C PHE A 136 -1.81 0.67 -20.93
N GLY A 137 -1.83 0.79 -22.26
CA GLY A 137 -3.01 1.23 -23.01
C GLY A 137 -3.33 2.72 -22.90
N VAL A 138 -2.40 3.54 -22.40
CA VAL A 138 -2.56 4.98 -22.17
C VAL A 138 -1.47 5.81 -22.85
N GLY A 139 -0.88 5.31 -23.95
CA GLY A 139 0.26 5.93 -24.65
C GLY A 139 0.08 7.41 -24.96
N LYS A 140 -1.11 7.84 -25.42
CA LYS A 140 -1.42 9.26 -25.67
C LYS A 140 -1.30 10.17 -24.43
N TYR A 141 -1.40 9.60 -23.24
CA TYR A 141 -1.36 10.29 -21.95
C TYR A 141 -0.06 10.05 -21.19
N ALA A 142 0.85 9.20 -21.71
CA ALA A 142 2.10 8.84 -21.05
C ALA A 142 2.97 10.07 -20.73
N ARG A 143 2.91 11.11 -21.58
CA ARG A 143 3.56 12.41 -21.35
C ARG A 143 3.18 13.10 -20.04
N TYR A 144 2.04 12.75 -19.43
CA TYR A 144 1.59 13.31 -18.16
C TYR A 144 2.06 12.51 -16.95
N PHE A 145 2.64 11.32 -17.14
CA PHE A 145 3.13 10.48 -16.05
C PHE A 145 4.14 11.19 -15.12
N PRO A 146 5.11 11.98 -15.61
CA PRO A 146 6.00 12.75 -14.73
C PRO A 146 5.23 13.71 -13.80
N VAL A 147 4.18 14.37 -14.31
CA VAL A 147 3.35 15.28 -13.51
C VAL A 147 2.57 14.49 -12.47
N ILE A 148 1.92 13.40 -12.88
CA ILE A 148 1.02 12.60 -12.04
C ILE A 148 1.78 11.90 -10.92
N PHE A 149 2.89 11.24 -11.25
CA PHE A 149 3.59 10.35 -10.31
C PHE A 149 4.72 11.02 -9.53
N THR A 150 5.29 12.11 -10.06
CA THR A 150 6.46 12.75 -9.45
C THR A 150 6.28 14.25 -9.18
N GLY A 151 5.14 14.84 -9.56
CA GLY A 151 4.89 16.28 -9.42
C GLY A 151 5.82 17.15 -10.27
N ARG A 152 6.57 16.57 -11.21
CA ARG A 152 7.53 17.28 -12.07
C ARG A 152 6.82 17.96 -13.24
N THR A 153 7.27 19.15 -13.61
CA THR A 153 6.75 19.89 -14.77
C THR A 153 7.21 19.27 -16.08
N ILE A 154 6.34 19.29 -17.08
CA ILE A 154 6.68 18.89 -18.46
C ILE A 154 7.43 20.05 -19.10
N ASN A 155 8.76 19.99 -19.16
CA ASN A 155 9.51 20.95 -19.95
C ASN A 155 9.31 20.63 -21.45
N ARG A 156 8.94 21.66 -22.21
CA ARG A 156 8.78 21.62 -23.67
C ARG A 156 10.13 21.59 -24.36
#